data_AF-A0A3C0VXH9-F1
#
_entry.id   AF-A0A3C0VXH9-F1
#
_cell.length_a   1.000
_cell.length_b   1.000
_cell.length_c   1.000
_cell.angle_alpha   90.00
_cell.angle_beta   90.00
_cell.angle_gamma   90.00
#
_symmetry.space_group_name_H-M   'P 1'
#
loop_
_entity.id
_entity.type
_entity.pdbx_description
1 polymer ?
#
loop_
_entity_poly.entity_id
_entity_poly.type
_entity_poly.pdbx_seq_one_letter_code
_entity_poly.pdbx_strand_id
1 'polypeptide(L)'
;SIRDFNYAGLRADNGEIVSTQMYLPMPTHGSSTADFFHPLCRHIEDAVITGKVPYPAERTLLTSGMTLAGVESLHRGQVPIKTPQMDVRYTVGPESTYWLD
;
A
#
# COMPACT_ATOMS: atom_id res chain seq x y z
N SER A 1 -2.80 16.43 18.24
CA SER A 1 -2.26 15.39 17.34
C SER A 1 -2.95 15.52 15.99
N ILE A 2 -2.30 15.07 14.92
CA ILE A 2 -2.93 14.95 13.59
C ILE A 2 -3.92 13.78 13.68
N ARG A 3 -5.18 13.99 13.30
CA ARG A 3 -6.27 12.99 13.36
C ARG A 3 -6.73 12.53 11.98
N ASP A 4 -6.40 13.30 10.96
CA ASP A 4 -6.71 13.04 9.57
C ASP A 4 -5.69 13.76 8.69
N PHE A 5 -5.68 13.42 7.41
CA PHE A 5 -5.00 14.18 6.38
C PHE A 5 -5.82 14.15 5.10
N ASN A 6 -5.79 15.26 4.37
CA ASN A 6 -6.52 15.41 3.12
C ASN A 6 -5.54 15.33 1.96
N TYR A 7 -5.93 14.60 0.93
CA TYR A 7 -5.30 14.64 -0.39
C TYR A 7 -6.26 15.30 -1.38
N ALA A 8 -5.71 16.14 -2.25
CA ALA A 8 -6.39 16.62 -3.45
C ALA A 8 -5.41 16.54 -4.62
N GLY A 9 -5.86 15.98 -5.74
CA GLY A 9 -5.07 15.80 -6.95
C GLY A 9 -5.86 16.23 -8.18
N LEU A 10 -5.18 16.91 -9.11
CA LEU A 10 -5.72 17.20 -10.44
C LEU A 10 -5.42 16.05 -11.38
N ARG A 11 -6.45 15.47 -11.97
CA ARG A 11 -6.34 14.43 -12.99
C ARG A 11 -5.87 15.05 -14.31
N ALA A 12 -4.72 14.62 -14.79
CA ALA A 12 -4.13 15.15 -16.02
C ALA A 12 -4.89 14.75 -17.30
N ASP A 13 -5.67 13.67 -17.25
CA ASP A 13 -6.40 13.12 -18.40
C ASP A 13 -7.73 13.83 -18.68
N ASN A 14 -8.40 14.36 -17.65
CA ASN A 14 -9.70 15.01 -17.78
C ASN A 14 -9.85 16.35 -17.04
N GLY A 15 -8.83 16.80 -16.31
CA GLY A 15 -8.86 18.06 -15.55
C GLY A 15 -9.74 18.03 -14.29
N GLU A 16 -10.22 16.86 -13.88
CA GLU A 16 -11.04 16.70 -12.67
C GLU A 16 -10.18 16.79 -11.40
N ILE A 17 -10.70 17.46 -10.37
CA ILE A 17 -10.07 17.43 -9.04
C ILE A 17 -10.67 16.27 -8.27
N VAL A 18 -9.82 15.30 -7.88
CA VAL A 18 -10.18 14.25 -6.95
C VAL A 18 -9.67 14.61 -5.56
N SER A 19 -10.48 14.40 -4.53
CA SER A 19 -10.07 14.59 -3.14
C SER A 19 -10.48 13.40 -2.28
N THR A 20 -9.69 13.13 -1.25
CA THR A 20 -10.00 12.11 -0.25
C THR A 20 -9.50 12.55 1.10
N GLN A 21 -10.35 12.38 2.12
CA GLN A 21 -9.97 12.53 3.52
C GLN A 21 -9.57 11.15 4.04
N MET A 22 -8.32 11.03 4.47
CA MET A 22 -7.81 9.83 5.11
C MET A 22 -7.94 10.00 6.62
N TYR A 23 -8.87 9.27 7.21
CA TYR A 23 -9.05 9.23 8.65
C TYR A 23 -8.04 8.25 9.26
N LEU A 24 -7.28 8.70 10.25
CA LEU A 24 -6.48 7.80 11.06
C LEU A 24 -7.37 7.26 12.19
N PRO A 25 -7.50 5.94 12.37
CA PRO A 25 -8.23 5.35 13.50
C PRO A 25 -7.42 5.56 14.78
N MET A 26 -7.31 6.80 15.22
CA MET A 26 -6.71 7.16 16.49
C MET A 26 -7.78 6.97 17.57
N PRO A 27 -7.50 6.23 18.65
CA PRO A 27 -8.46 6.07 19.73
C PRO A 27 -8.81 7.44 20.32
N THR A 28 -10.10 7.68 20.54
CA THR A 28 -10.61 8.97 20.98
C THR A 28 -10.29 9.24 22.45
N HIS A 29 -10.30 8.21 23.30
CA HIS A 29 -9.85 8.24 24.71
C HIS A 29 -9.43 6.83 25.13
N GLY A 30 -8.23 6.69 25.71
CA GLY A 30 -7.71 5.40 26.16
C GLY A 30 -6.87 4.68 25.11
N SER A 31 -5.79 4.05 25.57
CA SER A 31 -4.68 3.52 24.78
C SER A 31 -5.00 2.24 23.99
N SER A 32 -6.10 2.17 23.22
CA SER A 32 -6.22 1.10 22.23
C SER A 32 -5.44 1.49 20.98
N THR A 33 -4.28 0.88 20.79
CA THR A 33 -3.51 1.04 19.54
C THR A 33 -4.40 0.70 18.35
N ALA A 34 -4.27 1.43 17.24
CA ALA A 34 -4.93 1.07 15.99
C ALA A 34 -4.66 -0.41 15.67
N ASP A 35 -5.73 -1.12 15.29
CA ASP A 35 -5.68 -2.56 15.11
C ASP A 35 -5.16 -2.92 13.71
N PHE A 36 -3.84 -2.94 13.59
CA PHE A 36 -3.17 -3.26 12.34
C PHE A 36 -2.95 -4.77 12.15
N PHE A 37 -2.92 -5.55 13.24
CA PHE A 37 -2.44 -6.92 13.21
C PHE A 37 -3.56 -7.96 13.09
N HIS A 38 -4.74 -7.75 13.67
CA HIS A 38 -5.83 -8.72 13.49
C HIS A 38 -6.26 -8.85 12.02
N PRO A 39 -6.45 -7.75 11.24
CA PRO A 39 -6.76 -7.87 9.82
C PRO A 39 -5.64 -8.57 9.02
N LEU A 40 -4.38 -8.27 9.34
CA LEU A 40 -3.23 -8.89 8.69
C LEU A 40 -3.20 -10.40 8.94
N CYS A 41 -3.32 -10.82 10.20
CA CYS A 41 -3.35 -12.24 10.57
C CYS A 41 -4.52 -12.96 9.90
N ARG A 42 -5.72 -12.36 9.89
CA ARG A 42 -6.90 -12.95 9.25
C ARG A 42 -6.71 -13.17 7.74
N HIS A 43 -6.13 -12.19 7.04
CA HIS A 43 -5.83 -12.35 5.61
C HIS A 43 -4.75 -13.41 5.34
N ILE A 44 -3.77 -13.56 6.24
CA ILE A 44 -2.78 -14.64 6.16
C ILE A 44 -3.46 -16.00 6.33
N GLU A 45 -4.32 -16.14 7.34
CA GLU A 45 -5.10 -17.37 7.57
C GLU A 45 -5.95 -17.73 6.36
N ASP A 46 -6.71 -16.78 5.81
CA ASP A 46 -7.54 -17.01 4.62
C ASP A 46 -6.70 -17.43 3.41
N ALA A 47 -5.54 -16.82 3.19
CA ALA A 47 -4.63 -17.22 2.13
C ALA A 47 -4.11 -18.65 2.31
N VAL A 48 -3.78 -19.05 3.55
CA VAL A 48 -3.33 -20.41 3.88
C VAL A 48 -4.46 -21.43 3.67
N ILE A 49 -5.68 -21.12 4.10
CA ILE A 49 -6.83 -22.03 4.03
C ILE A 49 -7.34 -22.18 2.60
N THR A 50 -7.43 -21.08 1.85
CA THR A 50 -8.07 -21.05 0.53
C THR A 50 -7.10 -21.15 -0.64
N GLY A 51 -5.81 -20.90 -0.40
CA GLY A 51 -4.80 -20.74 -1.44
C GLY A 51 -4.95 -19.46 -2.28
N LYS A 52 -5.83 -18.53 -1.90
CA LYS A 52 -6.10 -17.29 -2.64
C LYS A 52 -5.48 -16.08 -1.93
N VAL A 53 -4.71 -15.29 -2.68
CA VAL A 53 -4.13 -14.04 -2.17
C VAL A 53 -5.07 -12.85 -2.41
N PRO A 54 -5.17 -11.88 -1.48
CA PRO A 54 -6.09 -10.75 -1.61
C PRO A 54 -5.60 -9.67 -2.59
N TYR A 55 -4.34 -9.74 -3.03
CA TYR A 55 -3.74 -8.84 -4.00
C TYR A 55 -2.66 -9.57 -4.82
N PRO A 56 -2.28 -9.05 -6.01
CA PRO A 56 -1.18 -9.61 -6.79
C PRO A 56 0.13 -9.56 -6.00
N ALA A 57 0.78 -10.72 -5.79
CA ALA A 57 2.00 -10.81 -4.99
C ALA A 57 3.14 -9.98 -5.58
N GLU A 58 3.11 -9.75 -6.90
CA GLU A 58 4.02 -8.89 -7.66
C GLU A 58 4.00 -7.44 -7.16
N ARG A 59 2.93 -6.98 -6.49
CA ARG A 59 2.89 -5.67 -5.84
C ARG A 59 4.05 -5.48 -4.87
N THR A 60 4.46 -6.53 -4.17
CA THR A 60 5.60 -6.48 -3.24
C THR A 60 6.89 -6.08 -3.95
N LEU A 61 7.04 -6.43 -5.23
CA LEU A 61 8.19 -6.06 -6.05
C LEU A 61 8.27 -4.55 -6.31
N LEU A 62 7.16 -3.81 -6.25
CA LEU A 62 7.18 -2.35 -6.41
C LEU A 62 7.92 -1.67 -5.25
N THR A 63 7.81 -2.19 -4.04
CA THR A 63 8.53 -1.65 -2.87
C THR A 63 9.90 -2.27 -2.71
N SER A 64 10.01 -3.59 -2.76
CA SER A 64 11.31 -4.28 -2.60
C SER A 64 12.23 -4.04 -3.79
N GLY A 65 11.71 -4.04 -5.02
CA GLY A 65 12.50 -3.75 -6.21
C GLY A 65 13.04 -2.32 -6.20
N MET A 66 12.26 -1.35 -5.73
CA MET A 66 12.69 0.04 -5.58
C MET A 66 13.83 0.16 -4.55
N THR A 67 13.69 -0.46 -3.37
CA THR A 67 14.72 -0.39 -2.33
C THR A 67 15.99 -1.12 -2.76
N LEU A 68 15.88 -2.31 -3.36
CA LEU A 68 17.01 -3.06 -3.91
C LEU A 68 17.75 -2.26 -4.98
N ALA A 69 17.03 -1.68 -5.95
CA ALA A 69 17.64 -0.86 -7.00
C ALA A 69 18.27 0.42 -6.44
N GLY A 70 17.68 1.02 -5.40
CA GLY A 70 18.24 2.17 -4.70
C GLY A 70 19.55 1.84 -4.01
N VAL A 71 19.61 0.73 -3.27
CA VAL A 71 20.84 0.23 -2.64
C VAL A 71 21.91 -0.08 -3.68
N GLU A 72 21.53 -0.72 -4.79
CA GLU A 72 22.45 -1.01 -5.89
C GLU A 72 22.98 0.28 -6.55
N SER A 73 22.11 1.27 -6.75
CA SER A 73 22.50 2.59 -7.27
C SER A 73 23.54 3.24 -6.37
N LEU A 74 23.32 3.25 -5.05
CA LEU A 74 24.27 3.79 -4.07
C LEU A 74 25.61 3.08 -4.15
N HIS A 75 25.61 1.74 -4.20
CA HIS A 75 26.82 0.94 -4.35
C HIS A 75 27.61 1.29 -5.62
N ARG A 76 26.92 1.60 -6.73
CA ARG A 76 27.53 1.97 -8.03
C ARG A 76 27.83 3.46 -8.19
N GLY A 77 27.78 4.25 -7.11
CA GLY A 77 28.06 5.69 -7.18
C GLY A 77 26.88 6.51 -7.69
N GLN A 78 25.67 6.19 -7.25
CA GLN A 78 24.43 6.93 -7.52
C GLN A 78 24.03 6.98 -9.01
N VAL A 79 24.26 5.90 -9.74
CA VAL A 79 23.88 5.81 -11.15
C VAL A 79 22.45 5.27 -11.32
N PRO A 80 21.71 5.68 -12.36
CA PRO A 80 20.40 5.11 -12.66
C PRO A 80 20.46 3.59 -12.91
N ILE A 81 19.57 2.83 -12.26
CA ILE A 81 19.40 1.39 -12.46
C ILE A 81 18.08 1.15 -13.18
N LYS A 82 18.13 0.45 -14.32
CA LYS A 82 16.91 0.01 -15.02
C LYS A 82 16.26 -1.13 -14.24
N THR A 83 14.94 -1.07 -14.08
CA THR A 83 14.15 -2.06 -13.35
C THR A 83 13.02 -2.65 -14.21
N PRO A 84 13.33 -3.30 -15.35
CA PRO A 84 12.29 -3.85 -16.23
C PRO A 84 11.37 -4.86 -15.53
N GLN A 85 11.88 -5.59 -14.54
CA GLN A 85 11.10 -6.50 -13.70
C GLN A 85 10.04 -5.80 -12.85
N MET A 86 10.15 -4.49 -12.61
CA MET A 86 9.18 -3.69 -11.87
C MET A 86 8.06 -3.12 -12.76
N ASP A 87 7.96 -3.50 -14.03
CA ASP A 87 6.83 -3.17 -14.91
C ASP A 87 5.57 -3.96 -14.50
N VAL A 88 5.16 -3.80 -13.25
CA VAL A 88 4.02 -4.47 -12.62
C VAL A 88 2.82 -3.54 -12.69
N ARG A 89 1.80 -3.94 -13.45
CA ARG A 89 0.49 -3.26 -13.45
C ARG A 89 -0.29 -3.72 -12.23
N TYR A 90 -0.39 -2.83 -11.24
CA TYR A 90 -1.19 -3.10 -10.06
C TYR A 90 -2.68 -2.90 -10.34
N THR A 91 -3.46 -3.95 -10.16
CA THR A 91 -4.93 -3.92 -10.20
C THR A 91 -5.49 -4.40 -8.87
N VAL A 92 -6.49 -3.68 -8.36
CA VAL A 92 -7.25 -4.09 -7.18
C VAL A 92 -8.49 -4.87 -7.59
N GLY A 93 -8.88 -5.85 -6.78
CA GLY A 93 -10.16 -6.53 -6.93
C GLY A 93 -11.33 -5.61 -6.57
N PRO A 94 -12.57 -5.98 -6.94
CA PRO A 94 -13.77 -5.20 -6.62
C PRO A 94 -14.16 -5.27 -5.13
N GLU A 95 -13.63 -6.26 -4.40
CA GLU A 95 -13.92 -6.45 -2.99
C GLU A 95 -13.07 -5.54 -2.10
N SER A 96 -13.69 -4.99 -1.07
CA SER A 96 -12.99 -4.20 -0.06
C SER A 96 -12.15 -5.13 0.82
N THR A 97 -10.89 -4.75 1.05
CA THR A 97 -10.03 -5.36 2.07
C THR A 97 -10.06 -4.58 3.40
N TYR A 98 -10.96 -3.60 3.51
CA TYR A 98 -11.18 -2.88 4.75
C TYR A 98 -11.79 -3.83 5.78
N TRP A 99 -11.17 -3.87 6.95
CA TRP A 99 -11.64 -4.66 8.07
C TRP A 99 -12.81 -3.96 8.76
N LEU A 100 -13.94 -4.66 8.83
CA LEU A 100 -15.14 -4.26 9.55
C LEU A 100 -15.28 -5.21 10.75
N ASP A 101 -14.73 -4.81 11.88
CA ASP A 101 -15.13 -5.34 13.19
C ASP A 101 -16.11 -4.37 13.86
#